data_AF-A0A976DQK0-F1
#
_entry.id   AF-A0A976DQK0-F1
#
_cell.length_a   1.000
_cell.length_b   1.000
_cell.length_c   1.000
_cell.angle_alpha   90.00
_cell.angle_beta   90.00
_cell.angle_gamma   90.00
#
_symmetry.space_group_name_H-M   'P 1'
#
loop_
_entity.id
_entity.type
_entity.pdbx_description
1 polymer ?
#
loop_
_entity_poly.entity_id
_entity_poly.type
_entity_poly.pdbx_seq_one_letter_code
_entity_poly.pdbx_strand_id
1 'polypeptide(L)' 'METNDSTLIEVLQTLEQIKLVNERLAFHRSFEESDTNAIHNFERLKANFLSQLAILLNEFDVKLNLPIAA' A
#
# COMPACT_ATOMS: atom_id res chain seq x y z
N MET A 1 19.40 -12.08 15.79
CA MET A 1 19.09 -10.64 15.82
C MET A 1 18.87 -10.06 14.41
N GLU A 2 19.06 -10.84 13.33
CA GLU A 2 19.00 -10.35 11.93
C GLU A 2 17.59 -10.29 11.32
N THR A 3 16.62 -11.02 11.85
CA THR A 3 15.26 -11.11 11.28
C THR A 3 14.49 -9.80 11.37
N ASN A 4 14.58 -9.09 12.50
CA ASN A 4 13.81 -7.87 12.72
C ASN A 4 14.26 -6.71 11.81
N ASP A 5 15.55 -6.65 11.46
CA ASP A 5 16.09 -5.62 10.57
C ASP A 5 15.62 -5.85 9.13
N SER A 6 15.51 -7.11 8.69
CA SER A 6 14.95 -7.46 7.37
C SER A 6 13.46 -7.09 7.29
N THR A 7 12.66 -7.49 8.28
CA THR A 7 11.23 -7.16 8.30
C THR A 7 11.00 -5.65 8.33
N LEU A 8 11.84 -4.90 9.07
CA LEU A 8 11.75 -3.43 9.09
C LEU A 8 12.03 -2.81 7.72
N ILE A 9 13.05 -3.30 7.00
CA ILE A 9 13.35 -2.86 5.62
C ILE A 9 12.16 -3.14 4.70
N GLU A 10 11.56 -4.33 4.78
CA GLU A 10 10.39 -4.71 3.98
C GLU A 10 9.15 -3.85 4.30
N VAL A 11 8.95 -3.49 5.57
CA VAL A 11 7.90 -2.54 5.98
C VAL A 11 8.13 -1.18 5.32
N LEU A 12 9.35 -0.64 5.39
CA LEU A 12 9.68 0.67 4.82
C LEU A 12 9.50 0.67 3.30
N GLN A 13 9.95 -0.38 2.61
CA GLN A 13 9.75 -0.54 1.17
C GLN A 13 8.26 -0.63 0.80
N THR A 14 7.48 -1.41 1.56
CA THR A 14 6.03 -1.56 1.31
C THR A 14 5.30 -0.22 1.49
N LEU A 15 5.67 0.56 2.51
CA LEU A 15 5.13 1.91 2.72
C LEU A 15 5.50 2.87 1.58
N GLU A 16 6.72 2.81 1.06
CA GLU A 16 7.14 3.59 -0.10
C GLU A 16 6.32 3.24 -1.35
N GLN A 17 6.10 1.95 -1.61
CA GLN A 17 5.25 1.52 -2.73
C GLN A 17 3.80 2.01 -2.57
N ILE A 18 3.23 1.96 -1.36
CA ILE A 18 1.88 2.51 -1.10
C ILE A 18 1.84 4.01 -1.40
N LYS A 19 2.88 4.77 -0.99
CA LYS A 19 2.98 6.20 -1.29
C LYS A 19 3.00 6.45 -2.80
N LEU A 20 3.85 5.75 -3.55
CA LEU A 20 3.93 5.87 -5.00
C LEU A 20 2.60 5.55 -5.69
N VAL A 21 1.92 4.48 -5.26
CA VAL A 21 0.60 4.12 -5.80
C VAL A 21 -0.45 5.20 -5.51
N ASN A 22 -0.44 5.80 -4.32
CA ASN A 22 -1.34 6.92 -4.00
C ASN A 22 -1.07 8.14 -4.89
N GLU A 23 0.19 8.46 -5.16
CA GLU A 23 0.56 9.56 -6.07
C GLU A 23 0.07 9.28 -7.51
N ARG A 24 0.20 8.04 -7.99
CA ARG A 24 -0.33 7.62 -9.30
C ARG A 24 -1.85 7.70 -9.35
N LEU A 25 -2.54 7.24 -8.31
CA LEU A 25 -4.00 7.37 -8.20
C LEU A 25 -4.45 8.82 -8.25
N ALA A 26 -3.80 9.71 -7.49
CA ALA A 26 -4.10 11.14 -7.50
C ALA A 26 -3.89 11.74 -8.89
N PHE A 27 -2.80 11.37 -9.57
CA PHE A 27 -2.50 11.81 -10.92
C PHE A 27 -3.60 11.37 -11.92
N HIS A 28 -3.94 10.09 -11.98
CA HIS A 28 -4.95 9.59 -12.92
C HIS A 28 -6.37 10.12 -12.64
N ARG A 29 -6.68 10.43 -11.37
CA ARG A 29 -7.95 11.06 -10.97
C ARG A 29 -8.01 12.56 -11.28
N SER A 30 -6.88 13.21 -11.51
CA SER A 30 -6.81 14.64 -11.84
C SER A 30 -7.09 14.97 -13.30
N PHE A 31 -7.17 13.95 -14.17
CA PHE A 31 -7.54 14.14 -15.58
C PHE A 31 -9.01 14.52 -15.73
N GLU A 32 -9.31 15.40 -16.70
CA GLU A 32 -10.67 15.82 -17.04
C GLU A 32 -11.56 14.63 -17.39
N GLU A 33 -11.01 13.68 -18.15
CA GLU A 33 -11.53 12.32 -18.26
C GLU A 33 -10.61 11.37 -17.50
N SER A 34 -11.08 10.87 -16.35
CA SER A 34 -10.30 9.97 -15.50
C SER A 34 -9.99 8.65 -16.21
N ASP A 35 -8.75 8.21 -16.12
CA ASP A 35 -8.33 6.88 -16.61
C ASP A 35 -8.80 5.80 -15.63
N THR A 36 -10.06 5.40 -15.78
CA THR A 36 -10.74 4.44 -14.88
C THR A 36 -10.05 3.08 -14.83
N ASN A 37 -9.45 2.63 -15.94
CA ASN A 37 -8.70 1.39 -15.99
C ASN A 37 -7.42 1.46 -15.17
N ALA A 38 -6.64 2.53 -15.33
CA ALA A 38 -5.45 2.75 -14.51
C ALA A 38 -5.82 2.87 -13.03
N ILE A 39 -6.87 3.61 -12.71
CA ILE A 39 -7.35 3.79 -11.33
C ILE A 39 -7.70 2.45 -10.69
N HIS A 40 -8.51 1.61 -11.33
CA HIS A 40 -8.84 0.28 -10.80
C HIS A 40 -7.60 -0.62 -10.61
N ASN A 41 -6.64 -0.56 -11.55
CA ASN A 41 -5.40 -1.33 -11.43
C ASN A 41 -4.57 -0.86 -10.22
N PHE A 42 -4.43 0.45 -10.03
CA PHE A 42 -3.70 1.01 -8.90
C PHE A 42 -4.43 0.81 -7.56
N GLU A 43 -5.76 0.81 -7.52
CA GLU A 43 -6.53 0.48 -6.32
C GLU A 43 -6.32 -0.98 -5.90
N ARG A 44 -6.34 -1.92 -6.86
CA ARG A 44 -6.00 -3.32 -6.58
C ARG A 44 -4.56 -3.47 -6.08
N LEU A 45 -3.62 -2.77 -6.71
CA LEU A 45 -2.22 -2.82 -6.31
C LEU A 45 -2.02 -2.24 -4.89
N LYS A 46 -2.71 -1.14 -4.57
CA LYS A 46 -2.73 -0.56 -3.22
C LYS A 46 -3.27 -1.56 -2.19
N ALA A 47 -4.37 -2.25 -2.49
CA ALA A 47 -4.93 -3.26 -1.59
C ALA A 47 -3.94 -4.40 -1.33
N ASN A 48 -3.21 -4.86 -2.35
CA ASN A 48 -2.18 -5.89 -2.19
C ASN A 48 -1.05 -5.44 -1.25
N PHE A 49 -0.52 -4.22 -1.45
CA PHE A 49 0.53 -3.69 -0.56
C PHE A 49 0.03 -3.46 0.86
N LEU A 50 -1.21 -3.02 1.05
CA LEU A 50 -1.81 -2.89 2.37
C LEU A 50 -1.95 -4.24 3.09
N SER A 51 -2.31 -5.30 2.36
CA SER A 51 -2.33 -6.65 2.90
C SER A 51 -0.93 -7.14 3.27
N GLN A 52 0.07 -6.88 2.43
CA GLN A 52 1.47 -7.22 2.71
C GLN A 52 1.97 -6.49 3.97
N LEU A 53 1.69 -5.18 4.06
CA LEU A 53 2.05 -4.37 5.23
C LEU A 53 1.41 -4.91 6.51
N ALA A 54 0.13 -5.29 6.47
CA ALA A 54 -0.54 -5.86 7.64
C ALA A 54 0.11 -7.18 8.11
N ILE A 55 0.59 -8.01 7.18
CA ILE A 55 1.32 -9.25 7.51
C ILE A 55 2.66 -8.92 8.16
N LEU A 56 3.44 -8.01 7.57
CA LEU A 56 4.75 -7.61 8.10
C LEU A 56 4.64 -6.97 9.49
N LEU A 57 3.60 -6.15 9.73
CA LEU A 57 3.38 -5.50 11.02
C LEU A 57 2.96 -6.47 12.13
N ASN A 58 2.34 -7.60 11.80
CA ASN A 58 2.02 -8.64 12.80
C ASN A 58 3.28 -9.24 13.43
N GLU A 59 4.43 -9.24 12.74
CA GLU A 59 5.71 -9.69 13.33
C GLU A 59 6.17 -8.78 14.47
N PHE A 60 5.70 -7.53 14.49
CA PHE A 60 5.94 -6.56 15.55
C PHE A 60 4.78 -6.44 16.55
N ASP A 61 3.79 -7.34 16.48
CA ASP A 61 2.53 -7.29 17.24
C ASP A 61 1.74 -5.97 17.03
N VAL A 62 1.91 -5.36 15.85
CA VAL A 62 1.19 -4.15 15.43
C VAL A 62 0.05 -4.52 14.50
N LYS A 63 -1.18 -4.21 14.91
CA LYS A 63 -2.37 -4.44 14.08
C LYS A 63 -2.72 -3.20 13.26
N LEU A 64 -2.74 -3.37 11.94
CA LEU A 64 -3.19 -2.33 11.02
C LEU A 64 -4.71 -2.40 10.85
N ASN A 65 -5.42 -1.42 11.40
CA ASN A 65 -6.86 -1.26 11.19
C ASN A 65 -7.11 -0.42 9.93
N LEU A 66 -7.36 -1.09 8.81
CA LEU A 66 -7.74 -0.42 7.58
C LEU A 66 -9.26 -0.15 7.62
N PRO A 67 -9.71 1.09 7.37
CA PRO A 67 -11.13 1.32 7.17
C PRO A 67 -11.56 0.49 5.97
N ILE A 68 -12.47 -0.45 6.20
CA ILE A 68 -13.13 -1.18 5.12
C ILE A 68 -13.89 -0.12 4.33
N ALA A 69 -13.53 0.06 3.06
CA ALA A 69 -14.32 0.88 2.15
C ALA A 69 -15.70 0.20 2.04
N ALA A 70 -16.71 0.84 2.62
CA ALA A 70 -18.11 0.44 2.51
C ALA A 70 -18.66 0.76 1.12
#